data_AF-A0A8K1DDL1-F1
#
_entry.id   AF-A0A8K1DDL1-F1
#
_cell.length_a   1.000
_cell.length_b   1.000
_cell.length_c   1.000
_cell.angle_alpha   90.00
_cell.angle_beta   90.00
_cell.angle_gamma   90.00
#
_symmetry.space_group_name_H-M   'P 1'
#
loop_
_entity.id
_entity.type
_entity.pdbx_description
1 polymer ?
#
loop_
_entity_poly.entity_id
_entity_poly.type
_entity_poly.pdbx_seq_one_letter_code
_entity_poly.pdbx_strand_id
1 'polypeptide(L)'
;MKRALVVSLMVIIFSGTMVAHPAFAHTFVQNSDANLIAQVQEFKVESKLMADNISNNTLSQWHISKSQEYWGSNEIGVLSQTNSTLATQLSTSIDDLYSMAGQQNADSTVANQKADETSQLLDQAESQEVSSSSQNNATVQALAIVNVINEVLKDYGTAIGSTIDLTNMDNMNMNSSSSGNGMSGMGGMSKTTSTPIVNVAAYQSAQALAGTAQNMFSNLQSIAPSNTSPYLDKVGTALNELKQKIDARDTGMDVMMVVHLQIHPNLISAFNISAVPEFPIPILLVMISFIGVIAMSRIFQRK
;
A
#
# COMPACT_ATOMS: atom_id res chain seq x y z
N MET A 1 38.52 51.90 39.44
CA MET A 1 37.13 52.30 39.12
C MET A 1 36.20 51.15 39.45
N LYS A 2 34.98 51.51 39.84
CA LYS A 2 34.04 50.72 40.65
C LYS A 2 33.48 49.52 39.89
N ARG A 3 33.35 48.40 40.61
CA ARG A 3 32.48 47.27 40.30
C ARG A 3 31.02 47.72 40.40
N ALA A 4 30.18 47.33 39.45
CA ALA A 4 28.78 46.91 39.63
C ALA A 4 28.00 46.98 38.30
N LEU A 5 27.53 45.83 37.81
CA LEU A 5 26.19 45.69 37.24
C LEU A 5 25.85 44.18 37.32
N VAL A 6 25.37 43.75 38.48
CA VAL A 6 23.96 43.50 38.78
C VAL A 6 23.34 42.46 37.85
N VAL A 7 23.29 41.26 38.41
CA VAL A 7 22.50 40.10 38.05
C VAL A 7 21.00 40.47 38.01
N SER A 8 20.29 40.02 36.99
CA SER A 8 18.88 39.63 37.16
C SER A 8 18.64 38.31 36.44
N LEU A 9 18.51 37.28 37.27
CA LEU A 9 18.13 35.92 36.92
C LEU A 9 16.62 35.83 37.10
N MET A 10 15.89 35.59 36.01
CA MET A 10 14.51 35.08 36.07
C MET A 10 14.45 33.81 35.23
N VAL A 11 14.75 32.71 35.93
CA VAL A 11 14.51 31.34 35.51
C VAL A 11 13.01 31.11 35.51
N ILE A 12 12.41 31.01 34.33
CA ILE A 12 11.23 30.17 34.10
C ILE A 12 11.38 29.56 32.72
N ILE A 13 11.95 28.35 32.63
CA ILE A 13 11.61 27.45 31.53
C ILE A 13 11.18 26.13 32.16
N PHE A 14 9.88 25.94 32.04
CA PHE A 14 9.08 24.79 32.38
C PHE A 14 9.78 23.49 31.91
N SER A 15 10.05 22.59 32.84
CA SER A 15 10.45 21.22 32.54
C SER A 15 9.24 20.47 31.97
N GLY A 16 9.05 20.57 30.66
CA GLY A 16 8.20 19.66 29.91
C GLY A 16 9.09 18.79 29.03
N THR A 17 9.41 17.58 29.49
CA THR A 17 9.89 16.54 28.57
C THR A 17 8.74 16.19 27.64
N MET A 18 8.63 16.95 26.54
CA MET A 18 7.84 16.57 25.39
C MET A 18 8.53 15.33 24.80
N VAL A 19 8.02 14.15 25.14
CA VAL A 19 8.31 12.95 24.35
C VAL A 19 7.52 13.12 23.06
N ALA A 20 8.06 13.92 22.15
CA ALA A 20 7.60 13.96 20.78
C ALA A 20 7.88 12.57 20.20
N HIS A 21 6.84 11.76 20.05
CA HIS A 21 6.91 10.62 19.15
C HIS A 21 6.79 11.25 17.76
N PRO A 22 7.83 11.23 16.93
CA PRO A 22 7.67 11.68 15.57
C PRO A 22 6.73 10.66 14.89
N ALA A 23 5.47 11.04 14.72
CA ALA A 23 4.57 10.36 13.80
C ALA A 23 5.00 10.81 12.41
N PHE A 24 5.86 10.02 11.78
CA PHE A 24 6.19 10.21 10.37
C PHE A 24 5.11 9.52 9.56
N ALA A 25 4.36 10.26 8.74
CA ALA A 25 3.67 9.64 7.61
C ALA A 25 4.72 8.91 6.75
N HIS A 26 4.53 7.60 6.56
CA HIS A 26 5.47 6.77 5.80
C HIS A 26 4.90 6.52 4.41
N THR A 27 5.32 7.29 3.39
CA THR A 27 5.31 6.74 2.03
C THR A 27 6.52 5.83 1.93
N PHE A 28 6.38 4.62 1.43
CA PHE A 28 7.54 3.76 1.22
C PHE A 28 8.27 4.16 -0.07
N VAL A 29 9.59 3.91 -0.14
CA VAL A 29 10.35 4.14 -1.39
C VAL A 29 9.67 3.43 -2.55
N GLN A 30 9.37 4.19 -3.61
CA GLN A 30 8.81 3.62 -4.82
C GLN A 30 9.83 2.66 -5.46
N ASN A 31 9.41 1.42 -5.61
CA ASN A 31 10.16 0.38 -6.32
C ASN A 31 9.25 -0.13 -7.44
N SER A 32 9.69 0.03 -8.70
CA SER A 32 8.89 -0.31 -9.89
C SER A 32 8.46 -1.77 -9.90
N ASP A 33 9.35 -2.66 -9.48
CA ASP A 33 9.11 -4.10 -9.48
C ASP A 33 8.10 -4.48 -8.39
N ALA A 34 8.25 -3.92 -7.18
CA ALA A 34 7.29 -4.10 -6.09
C ALA A 34 5.91 -3.53 -6.44
N ASN A 35 5.88 -2.39 -7.14
CA ASN A 35 4.64 -1.79 -7.64
C ASN A 35 3.97 -2.71 -8.66
N LEU A 36 4.72 -3.23 -9.62
CA LEU A 36 4.20 -4.12 -10.64
C LEU A 36 3.67 -5.44 -10.05
N ILE A 37 4.42 -6.04 -9.11
CA ILE A 37 3.97 -7.23 -8.37
C ILE A 37 2.64 -6.95 -7.67
N ALA A 38 2.54 -5.83 -6.94
CA ALA A 38 1.30 -5.46 -6.24
C ALA A 38 0.13 -5.26 -7.21
N GLN A 39 0.31 -4.47 -8.27
CA GLN A 39 -0.69 -4.21 -9.31
C GLN A 39 -1.21 -5.50 -9.95
N VAL A 40 -0.32 -6.46 -10.22
CA VAL A 40 -0.70 -7.77 -10.75
C VAL A 40 -1.60 -8.52 -9.77
N GLN A 41 -1.26 -8.54 -8.49
CA GLN A 41 -2.08 -9.22 -7.47
C GLN A 41 -3.42 -8.51 -7.24
N GLU A 42 -3.41 -7.18 -7.21
CA GLU A 42 -4.60 -6.34 -7.07
C GLU A 42 -5.57 -6.53 -8.26
N PHE A 43 -5.04 -6.54 -9.49
CA PHE A 43 -5.84 -6.81 -10.69
C PHE A 43 -6.49 -8.21 -10.67
N LYS A 44 -5.74 -9.23 -10.24
CA LYS A 44 -6.26 -10.60 -10.13
C LYS A 44 -7.42 -10.67 -9.14
N VAL A 45 -7.30 -9.99 -8.00
CA VAL A 45 -8.37 -9.91 -7.00
C VAL A 45 -9.62 -9.29 -7.60
N GLU A 46 -9.51 -8.14 -8.25
CA GLU A 46 -10.65 -7.46 -8.86
C GLU A 46 -11.28 -8.26 -10.01
N SER A 47 -10.46 -8.93 -10.83
CA SER A 47 -10.96 -9.83 -11.88
C SER A 47 -11.78 -10.99 -11.32
N LYS A 48 -11.32 -11.56 -10.18
CA LYS A 48 -12.04 -12.64 -9.52
C LYS A 48 -13.35 -12.15 -8.89
N LEU A 49 -13.32 -11.01 -8.20
CA LEU A 49 -14.52 -10.41 -7.61
C LEU A 49 -15.54 -9.98 -8.66
N MET A 50 -15.08 -9.49 -9.82
CA MET A 50 -15.95 -9.26 -10.97
C MET A 50 -16.67 -10.55 -11.39
N ALA A 51 -15.92 -11.65 -11.57
CA ALA A 51 -16.49 -12.93 -11.98
C ALA A 51 -17.45 -13.53 -10.94
N ASP A 52 -17.12 -13.42 -9.65
CA ASP A 52 -17.98 -13.87 -8.55
C ASP A 52 -19.27 -13.06 -8.45
N ASN A 53 -19.23 -11.79 -8.86
CA ASN A 53 -20.39 -10.89 -8.89
C ASN A 53 -21.00 -10.74 -10.29
N ILE A 54 -20.75 -11.64 -11.24
CA ILE A 54 -21.11 -11.43 -12.66
C ILE A 54 -22.62 -11.22 -12.90
N SER A 55 -23.48 -11.77 -12.02
CA SER A 55 -24.93 -11.58 -12.08
C SER A 55 -25.40 -10.22 -11.53
N ASN A 56 -24.53 -9.50 -10.83
CA ASN A 56 -24.80 -8.17 -10.28
C ASN A 56 -24.01 -7.12 -11.07
N ASN A 57 -24.65 -6.53 -12.07
CA ASN A 57 -24.02 -5.56 -12.95
C ASN A 57 -23.37 -4.38 -12.19
N THR A 58 -23.96 -3.91 -11.10
CA THR A 58 -23.37 -2.80 -10.33
C THR A 58 -22.06 -3.20 -9.67
N LEU A 59 -22.00 -4.37 -9.04
CA LEU A 59 -20.78 -4.86 -8.39
C LEU A 59 -19.72 -5.25 -9.43
N SER A 60 -20.11 -5.98 -10.48
CA SER A 60 -19.17 -6.39 -11.52
C SER A 60 -18.54 -5.18 -12.22
N GLN A 61 -19.32 -4.14 -12.53
CA GLN A 61 -18.79 -2.91 -13.16
C GLN A 61 -17.91 -2.10 -12.21
N TRP A 62 -18.18 -2.14 -10.91
CA TRP A 62 -17.29 -1.53 -9.92
C TRP A 62 -15.91 -2.20 -9.94
N HIS A 63 -15.87 -3.54 -9.90
CA HIS A 63 -14.62 -4.31 -9.94
C HIS A 63 -13.86 -4.13 -11.26
N ILE A 64 -14.55 -4.01 -12.40
CA ILE A 64 -13.92 -3.66 -13.69
C ILE A 64 -13.28 -2.26 -13.63
N SER A 65 -13.98 -1.30 -13.05
CA SER A 65 -13.43 0.07 -12.93
C SER A 65 -12.20 0.08 -12.01
N LYS A 66 -12.25 -0.70 -10.93
CA LYS A 66 -11.16 -0.83 -9.97
C LYS A 66 -9.95 -1.54 -10.55
N SER A 67 -10.14 -2.64 -11.29
CA SER A 67 -9.03 -3.35 -11.93
C SER A 67 -8.27 -2.47 -12.94
N GLN A 68 -8.96 -1.58 -13.64
CA GLN A 68 -8.35 -0.62 -14.56
C GLN A 68 -7.45 0.42 -13.86
N GLU A 69 -7.55 0.62 -12.54
CA GLU A 69 -6.61 1.44 -11.77
C GLU A 69 -5.23 0.76 -11.63
N TYR A 70 -5.18 -0.57 -11.69
CA TYR A 70 -3.97 -1.36 -11.47
C TYR A 70 -3.27 -1.74 -12.77
N TRP A 71 -4.04 -2.05 -13.81
CA TRP A 71 -3.50 -2.47 -15.11
C TRP A 71 -4.37 -1.96 -16.24
N GLY A 72 -3.78 -1.19 -17.15
CA GLY A 72 -4.48 -0.59 -18.28
C GLY A 72 -3.60 -0.48 -19.53
N SER A 73 -3.92 0.51 -20.36
CA SER A 73 -3.26 0.67 -21.66
C SER A 73 -1.76 0.98 -21.57
N ASN A 74 -1.32 1.61 -20.48
CA ASN A 74 0.10 1.92 -20.27
C ASN A 74 0.91 0.65 -20.02
N GLU A 75 0.44 -0.21 -19.12
CA GLU A 75 1.09 -1.47 -18.72
C GLU A 75 1.11 -2.44 -19.91
N ILE A 76 -0.01 -2.55 -20.64
CA ILE A 76 -0.07 -3.29 -21.91
C ILE A 76 0.91 -2.70 -22.94
N GLY A 77 1.04 -1.38 -23.00
CA GLY A 77 1.97 -0.69 -23.88
C GLY A 77 3.43 -1.02 -23.56
N VAL A 78 3.81 -1.06 -22.28
CA VAL A 78 5.15 -1.47 -21.83
C VAL A 78 5.39 -2.94 -22.18
N LEU A 79 4.48 -3.84 -21.80
CA LEU A 79 4.57 -5.27 -22.10
C LEU A 79 4.64 -5.54 -23.61
N SER A 80 3.98 -4.73 -24.44
CA SER A 80 4.02 -4.91 -25.90
C SER A 80 5.40 -4.63 -26.51
N GLN A 81 6.23 -3.81 -25.85
CA GLN A 81 7.59 -3.50 -26.29
C GLN A 81 8.55 -4.66 -26.06
N THR A 82 8.30 -5.48 -25.04
CA THR A 82 9.13 -6.62 -24.65
C THR A 82 8.57 -7.94 -25.18
N ASN A 83 7.25 -8.11 -25.18
CA ASN A 83 6.53 -9.31 -25.59
C ASN A 83 5.13 -9.00 -26.17
N SER A 84 5.09 -8.65 -27.46
CA SER A 84 3.86 -8.26 -28.16
C SER A 84 2.79 -9.36 -28.24
N THR A 85 3.21 -10.63 -28.30
CA THR A 85 2.27 -11.76 -28.30
C THR A 85 1.55 -11.87 -26.95
N LEU A 86 2.31 -11.85 -25.85
CA LEU A 86 1.73 -11.90 -24.51
C LEU A 86 0.83 -10.69 -24.23
N ALA A 87 1.27 -9.48 -24.64
CA ALA A 87 0.45 -8.27 -24.51
C ALA A 87 -0.90 -8.40 -25.25
N THR A 88 -0.89 -8.96 -26.45
CA THR A 88 -2.12 -9.19 -27.23
C THR A 88 -3.03 -10.21 -26.56
N GLN A 89 -2.46 -11.34 -26.10
CA GLN A 89 -3.23 -12.38 -25.41
C GLN A 89 -3.86 -11.86 -24.11
N LEU A 90 -3.09 -11.12 -23.31
CA LEU A 90 -3.58 -10.52 -22.07
C LEU A 90 -4.68 -9.50 -22.35
N SER A 91 -4.50 -8.60 -23.32
CA SER A 91 -5.53 -7.62 -23.71
C SER A 91 -6.82 -8.32 -24.15
N THR A 92 -6.72 -9.35 -25.00
CA THR A 92 -7.91 -10.11 -25.44
C THR A 92 -8.57 -10.84 -24.28
N SER A 93 -7.80 -11.44 -23.36
CA SER A 93 -8.37 -12.13 -22.19
C SER A 93 -9.12 -11.17 -21.26
N ILE A 94 -8.57 -9.97 -21.03
CA ILE A 94 -9.22 -8.90 -20.26
C ILE A 94 -10.52 -8.45 -20.94
N ASP A 95 -10.48 -8.17 -22.24
CA ASP A 95 -11.66 -7.73 -23.01
C ASP A 95 -12.77 -8.80 -23.00
N ASP A 96 -12.38 -10.06 -23.19
CA ASP A 96 -13.28 -11.20 -23.13
C ASP A 96 -13.95 -11.30 -21.76
N LEU A 97 -13.19 -11.18 -20.67
CA LEU A 97 -13.73 -11.21 -19.31
C LEU A 97 -14.70 -10.04 -19.11
N TYR A 98 -14.28 -8.81 -19.40
CA TYR A 98 -15.11 -7.61 -19.25
C TYR A 98 -16.40 -7.67 -20.06
N SER A 99 -16.37 -8.27 -21.26
CA SER A 99 -17.55 -8.41 -22.10
C SER A 99 -18.66 -9.26 -21.47
N MET A 100 -18.33 -10.10 -20.47
CA MET A 100 -19.30 -10.90 -19.74
C MET A 100 -20.14 -10.07 -18.76
N ALA A 101 -19.62 -8.95 -18.28
CA ALA A 101 -20.33 -8.11 -17.33
C ALA A 101 -21.55 -7.46 -17.98
N GLY A 102 -22.69 -7.52 -17.29
CA GLY A 102 -23.95 -6.97 -17.79
C GLY A 102 -24.67 -7.84 -18.82
N GLN A 103 -24.13 -9.01 -19.17
CA GLN A 103 -24.86 -9.98 -19.99
C GLN A 103 -26.04 -10.59 -19.21
N GLN A 104 -27.17 -10.74 -19.89
CA GLN A 104 -28.32 -11.42 -19.31
C GLN A 104 -28.01 -12.93 -19.20
N ASN A 105 -28.10 -13.48 -17.98
CA ASN A 105 -27.75 -14.87 -17.66
C ASN A 105 -26.27 -15.22 -17.89
N ALA A 106 -25.35 -14.30 -17.57
CA ALA A 106 -23.91 -14.60 -17.56
C ALA A 106 -23.62 -15.83 -16.68
N ASP A 107 -22.87 -16.78 -17.21
CA ASP A 107 -22.48 -17.99 -16.49
C ASP A 107 -21.27 -17.70 -15.58
N SER A 108 -21.47 -17.79 -14.27
CA SER A 108 -20.43 -17.57 -13.26
C SER A 108 -19.26 -18.54 -13.37
N THR A 109 -19.50 -19.76 -13.87
CA THR A 109 -18.43 -20.76 -14.08
C THR A 109 -17.51 -20.31 -15.21
N VAL A 110 -18.09 -19.86 -16.31
CA VAL A 110 -17.33 -19.36 -17.47
C VAL A 110 -16.61 -18.06 -17.12
N ALA A 111 -17.25 -17.15 -16.37
CA ALA A 111 -16.62 -15.91 -15.91
C ALA A 111 -15.41 -16.21 -15.01
N ASN A 112 -15.56 -17.15 -14.09
CA ASN A 112 -14.47 -17.57 -13.22
C ASN A 112 -13.32 -18.23 -13.99
N GLN A 113 -13.63 -19.07 -14.98
CA GLN A 113 -12.60 -19.64 -15.84
C GLN A 113 -11.82 -18.55 -16.59
N LYS A 114 -12.51 -17.55 -17.15
CA LYS A 114 -11.84 -16.43 -17.84
C LYS A 114 -10.99 -15.60 -16.88
N ALA A 115 -11.47 -15.34 -15.65
CA ALA A 115 -10.68 -14.65 -14.64
C ALA A 115 -9.41 -15.43 -14.25
N ASP A 116 -9.49 -16.76 -14.16
CA ASP A 116 -8.33 -17.61 -13.89
C ASP A 116 -7.35 -17.62 -15.09
N GLU A 117 -7.85 -17.65 -16.34
CA GLU A 117 -7.04 -17.51 -17.56
C GLU A 117 -6.32 -16.15 -17.63
N THR A 118 -7.03 -15.05 -17.32
CA THR A 118 -6.43 -13.71 -17.21
C THR A 118 -5.35 -13.68 -16.13
N SER A 119 -5.60 -14.31 -14.97
CA SER A 119 -4.64 -14.39 -13.87
C SER A 119 -3.34 -15.09 -14.28
N GLN A 120 -3.44 -16.19 -15.04
CA GLN A 120 -2.27 -16.90 -15.56
C GLN A 120 -1.47 -16.09 -16.59
N LEU A 121 -2.13 -15.25 -17.39
CA LEU A 121 -1.44 -14.34 -18.31
C LEU A 121 -0.76 -13.19 -17.57
N LEU A 122 -1.36 -12.71 -16.48
CA LEU A 122 -0.74 -11.72 -15.60
C LEU A 122 0.49 -12.29 -14.88
N ASP A 123 0.47 -13.56 -14.45
CA ASP A 123 1.67 -14.24 -13.89
C ASP A 123 2.82 -14.28 -14.91
N GLN A 124 2.50 -14.53 -16.17
CA GLN A 124 3.49 -14.52 -17.25
C GLN A 124 4.00 -13.10 -17.51
N ALA A 125 3.13 -12.10 -17.48
CA ALA A 125 3.51 -10.69 -17.66
C ALA A 125 4.42 -10.22 -16.51
N GLU A 126 4.09 -10.55 -15.27
CA GLU A 126 4.93 -10.29 -14.10
C GLU A 126 6.32 -10.91 -14.28
N SER A 127 6.38 -12.18 -14.70
CA SER A 127 7.65 -12.89 -14.92
C SER A 127 8.47 -12.37 -16.10
N GLN A 128 7.82 -11.69 -17.06
CA GLN A 128 8.47 -11.09 -18.21
C GLN A 128 9.09 -9.73 -17.88
N GLU A 129 8.41 -8.94 -17.05
CA GLU A 129 8.78 -7.55 -16.72
C GLU A 129 9.59 -7.46 -15.42
N VAL A 130 9.37 -8.36 -14.47
CA VAL A 130 10.11 -8.41 -13.21
C VAL A 130 11.22 -9.44 -13.29
N SER A 131 12.46 -8.98 -13.07
CA SER A 131 13.61 -9.89 -13.06
C SER A 131 13.48 -10.95 -11.97
N SER A 132 13.98 -12.16 -12.22
CA SER A 132 13.99 -13.23 -11.21
C SER A 132 14.75 -12.84 -9.94
N SER A 133 15.76 -11.96 -10.04
CA SER A 133 16.45 -11.41 -8.86
C SER A 133 15.53 -10.55 -8.00
N SER A 134 14.64 -9.77 -8.61
CA SER A 134 13.66 -8.95 -7.89
C SER A 134 12.52 -9.79 -7.33
N GLN A 135 12.04 -10.78 -8.08
CA GLN A 135 11.01 -11.71 -7.61
C GLN A 135 11.45 -12.47 -6.35
N ASN A 136 12.73 -12.83 -6.26
CA ASN A 136 13.31 -13.53 -5.10
C ASN A 136 13.95 -12.58 -4.07
N ASN A 137 13.72 -11.26 -4.20
CA ASN A 137 14.24 -10.28 -3.25
C ASN A 137 13.20 -10.03 -2.15
N ALA A 138 13.54 -10.43 -0.92
CA ALA A 138 12.62 -10.30 0.21
C ALA A 138 12.21 -8.85 0.51
N THR A 139 13.08 -7.86 0.27
CA THR A 139 12.74 -6.44 0.43
C THR A 139 11.75 -5.97 -0.65
N VAL A 140 11.91 -6.42 -1.90
CA VAL A 140 10.96 -6.11 -2.99
C VAL A 140 9.59 -6.73 -2.68
N GLN A 141 9.56 -7.99 -2.25
CA GLN A 141 8.32 -8.66 -1.87
C GLN A 141 7.64 -8.01 -0.64
N ALA A 142 8.41 -7.57 0.35
CA ALA A 142 7.89 -6.81 1.48
C ALA A 142 7.27 -5.48 1.05
N LEU A 143 7.89 -4.77 0.10
CA LEU A 143 7.32 -3.55 -0.49
C LEU A 143 6.05 -3.81 -1.29
N ALA A 144 5.97 -4.93 -2.03
CA ALA A 144 4.77 -5.31 -2.75
C ALA A 144 3.61 -5.59 -1.78
N ILE A 145 3.87 -6.29 -0.67
CA ILE A 145 2.89 -6.51 0.40
C ILE A 145 2.38 -5.19 0.99
N VAL A 146 3.28 -4.22 1.23
CA VAL A 146 2.90 -2.89 1.71
C VAL A 146 1.95 -2.18 0.74
N ASN A 147 2.22 -2.24 -0.57
CA ASN A 147 1.35 -1.64 -1.59
C ASN A 147 -0.06 -2.25 -1.54
N VAL A 148 -0.17 -3.58 -1.50
CA VAL A 148 -1.45 -4.28 -1.38
C VAL A 148 -2.19 -3.91 -0.08
N ILE A 149 -1.48 -3.78 1.05
CA ILE A 149 -2.08 -3.37 2.32
C ILE A 149 -2.57 -1.92 2.28
N ASN A 150 -1.91 -1.03 1.55
CA ASN A 150 -2.39 0.32 1.35
C ASN A 150 -3.71 0.32 0.55
N GLU A 151 -3.85 -0.54 -0.46
CA GLU A 151 -5.13 -0.72 -1.16
C GLU A 151 -6.21 -1.30 -0.24
N VAL A 152 -5.88 -2.25 0.65
CA VAL A 152 -6.81 -2.74 1.69
C VAL A 152 -7.37 -1.56 2.51
N LEU A 153 -6.52 -0.63 2.93
CA LEU A 153 -6.93 0.53 3.72
C LEU A 153 -7.78 1.52 2.92
N LYS A 154 -7.43 1.78 1.65
CA LYS A 154 -8.22 2.66 0.76
C LYS A 154 -9.61 2.09 0.51
N ASP A 155 -9.69 0.80 0.19
CA ASP A 155 -10.95 0.13 -0.11
C ASP A 155 -11.80 -0.04 1.14
N TYR A 156 -11.20 -0.33 2.30
CA TYR A 156 -11.94 -0.36 3.56
C TYR A 156 -12.46 1.02 3.96
N GLY A 157 -11.65 2.07 3.77
CA GLY A 157 -12.08 3.46 3.97
C GLY A 157 -13.28 3.81 3.09
N THR A 158 -13.23 3.42 1.81
CA THR A 158 -14.35 3.59 0.86
C THR A 158 -15.57 2.77 1.29
N ALA A 159 -15.37 1.52 1.74
CA ALA A 159 -16.43 0.60 2.17
C ALA A 159 -17.28 1.16 3.31
N ILE A 160 -16.64 1.84 4.27
CA ILE A 160 -17.32 2.42 5.44
C ILE A 160 -17.71 3.89 5.24
N GLY A 161 -17.40 4.49 4.09
CA GLY A 161 -17.65 5.91 3.83
C GLY A 161 -16.81 6.82 4.72
N SER A 162 -15.58 6.41 5.03
CA SER A 162 -14.64 7.19 5.83
C SER A 162 -14.33 8.53 5.18
N THR A 163 -14.37 9.60 5.97
CA THR A 163 -13.93 10.93 5.54
C THR A 163 -12.43 11.16 5.77
N ILE A 164 -11.76 10.21 6.42
CA ILE A 164 -10.31 10.23 6.65
C ILE A 164 -9.63 9.18 5.76
N ASP A 165 -8.43 9.53 5.30
CA ASP A 165 -7.57 8.60 4.56
C ASP A 165 -6.91 7.62 5.54
N LEU A 166 -7.30 6.35 5.47
CA LEU A 166 -6.78 5.31 6.36
C LEU A 166 -5.32 4.94 6.06
N THR A 167 -4.76 5.37 4.92
CA THR A 167 -3.33 5.20 4.61
C THR A 167 -2.45 6.25 5.27
N ASN A 168 -3.03 7.38 5.70
CA ASN A 168 -2.26 8.49 6.25
C ASN A 168 -2.23 8.48 7.79
N MET A 169 -1.06 8.18 8.37
CA MET A 169 -0.83 8.17 9.82
C MET A 169 -1.20 9.48 10.54
N ASP A 170 -1.17 10.64 9.87
CA ASP A 170 -1.53 11.93 10.49
C ASP A 170 -2.98 11.93 11.00
N ASN A 171 -3.84 11.12 10.39
CA ASN A 171 -5.23 10.97 10.82
C ASN A 171 -5.36 10.22 12.17
N MET A 172 -4.34 9.48 12.61
CA MET A 172 -4.31 8.89 13.96
C MET A 172 -3.97 9.93 15.04
N ASN A 173 -3.28 11.03 14.69
CA ASN A 173 -2.89 12.07 15.65
C ASN A 173 -4.05 13.04 15.98
N MET A 174 -5.15 13.00 15.22
CA MET A 174 -6.30 13.88 15.43
C MET A 174 -7.04 13.63 16.76
N ASN A 175 -6.78 12.52 17.46
CA ASN A 175 -7.44 12.23 18.75
C ASN A 175 -6.63 12.68 19.99
N SER A 176 -5.40 13.18 19.83
CA SER A 176 -4.55 13.60 20.97
C SER A 176 -4.58 15.10 21.27
N SER A 177 -5.22 15.92 20.44
CA SER A 177 -5.28 17.39 20.62
C SER A 177 -6.51 17.89 21.40
N SER A 178 -7.39 17.00 21.87
CA SER A 178 -8.43 17.35 22.85
C SER A 178 -7.97 17.02 24.28
N SER A 179 -6.94 17.74 24.75
CA SER A 179 -6.58 17.78 26.18
C SER A 179 -6.94 19.14 26.75
N GLY A 180 -8.17 19.22 27.27
CA GLY A 180 -8.67 20.32 28.08
C GLY A 180 -10.04 19.97 28.67
N ASN A 181 -10.01 19.33 29.85
CA ASN A 181 -11.15 18.99 30.73
C ASN A 181 -12.03 17.76 30.41
N GLY A 182 -12.02 16.78 31.32
CA GLY A 182 -13.20 15.97 31.61
C GLY A 182 -13.04 14.45 31.53
N MET A 183 -12.04 13.85 32.19
CA MET A 183 -11.96 12.39 32.33
C MET A 183 -12.87 11.90 33.47
N SER A 184 -14.16 11.76 33.18
CA SER A 184 -15.10 11.04 34.05
C SER A 184 -16.22 10.45 33.20
N GLY A 185 -16.03 9.24 32.69
CA GLY A 185 -17.08 8.57 31.91
C GLY A 185 -16.64 7.34 31.12
N MET A 186 -15.70 6.54 31.62
CA MET A 186 -15.37 5.24 30.98
C MET A 186 -16.11 4.11 31.71
N GLY A 187 -17.43 4.18 31.65
CA GLY A 187 -18.34 3.20 32.21
C GLY A 187 -19.44 2.90 31.20
N GLY A 188 -19.31 1.79 30.48
CA GLY A 188 -20.39 1.20 29.71
C GLY A 188 -20.67 1.83 28.35
N MET A 189 -19.75 1.70 27.39
CA MET A 189 -20.14 1.76 25.98
C MET A 189 -20.39 0.34 25.50
N SER A 190 -21.66 0.05 25.22
CA SER A 190 -22.16 -1.23 24.74
C SER A 190 -21.32 -1.74 23.57
N LYS A 191 -20.80 -2.96 23.74
CA LYS A 191 -20.05 -3.76 22.79
C LYS A 191 -20.97 -4.17 21.62
N THR A 192 -21.24 -3.24 20.72
CA THR A 192 -21.89 -3.52 19.41
C THR A 192 -21.22 -2.61 18.37
N THR A 193 -20.02 -2.99 17.92
CA THR A 193 -19.02 -2.13 17.24
C THR A 193 -18.90 -2.36 15.72
N SER A 194 -19.95 -2.86 15.06
CA SER A 194 -19.93 -3.06 13.61
C SER A 194 -20.22 -1.74 12.88
N THR A 195 -19.26 -1.27 12.08
CA THR A 195 -19.38 -0.12 11.19
C THR A 195 -20.29 -0.46 10.02
N PRO A 196 -21.26 0.40 9.66
CA PRO A 196 -22.07 0.20 8.46
C PRO A 196 -21.21 0.14 7.19
N ILE A 197 -21.53 -0.80 6.30
CA ILE A 197 -20.92 -0.88 4.97
C ILE A 197 -21.81 -0.09 4.00
N VAL A 198 -21.27 1.00 3.46
CA VAL A 198 -21.95 1.86 2.48
C VAL A 198 -21.55 1.53 1.05
N ASN A 199 -20.38 0.89 0.85
CA ASN A 199 -19.95 0.36 -0.45
C ASN A 199 -19.54 -1.11 -0.31
N VAL A 200 -20.39 -2.00 -0.82
CA VAL A 200 -20.20 -3.46 -0.73
C VAL A 200 -19.06 -3.95 -1.61
N ALA A 201 -18.87 -3.37 -2.80
CA ALA A 201 -17.80 -3.79 -3.71
C ALA A 201 -16.41 -3.47 -3.10
N ALA A 202 -16.24 -2.26 -2.58
CA ALA A 202 -15.01 -1.87 -1.88
C ALA A 202 -14.76 -2.73 -0.62
N TYR A 203 -15.82 -3.15 0.08
CA TYR A 203 -15.69 -4.07 1.20
C TYR A 203 -15.18 -5.45 0.76
N GLN A 204 -15.72 -5.99 -0.35
CA GLN A 204 -15.26 -7.25 -0.94
C GLN A 204 -13.77 -7.16 -1.35
N SER A 205 -13.37 -6.06 -1.98
CA SER A 205 -11.97 -5.80 -2.34
C SER A 205 -11.06 -5.77 -1.12
N ALA A 206 -11.41 -5.00 -0.08
CA ALA A 206 -10.63 -4.94 1.16
C ALA A 206 -10.47 -6.32 1.82
N GLN A 207 -11.53 -7.14 1.84
CA GLN A 207 -11.48 -8.50 2.37
C GLN A 207 -10.58 -9.44 1.57
N ALA A 208 -10.70 -9.39 0.24
CA ALA A 208 -9.94 -10.24 -0.67
C ALA A 208 -8.45 -9.84 -0.69
N LEU A 209 -8.15 -8.54 -0.79
CA LEU A 209 -6.79 -8.01 -0.74
C LEU A 209 -6.10 -8.31 0.60
N ALA A 210 -6.82 -8.28 1.73
CA ALA A 210 -6.26 -8.68 3.02
C ALA A 210 -5.85 -10.17 3.02
N GLY A 211 -6.65 -11.03 2.38
CA GLY A 211 -6.29 -12.44 2.15
C GLY A 211 -5.09 -12.60 1.21
N THR A 212 -5.03 -11.82 0.14
CA THR A 212 -3.90 -11.81 -0.80
C THR A 212 -2.60 -11.37 -0.11
N ALA A 213 -2.64 -10.35 0.75
CA ALA A 213 -1.48 -9.93 1.53
C ALA A 213 -0.97 -11.05 2.46
N GLN A 214 -1.86 -11.85 3.07
CA GLN A 214 -1.46 -13.03 3.86
C GLN A 214 -0.77 -14.11 3.01
N ASN A 215 -1.25 -14.34 1.80
CA ASN A 215 -0.65 -15.30 0.87
C ASN A 215 0.74 -14.83 0.41
N MET A 216 0.88 -13.56 0.01
CA MET A 216 2.16 -12.96 -0.34
C MET A 216 3.14 -13.01 0.84
N PHE A 217 2.67 -12.74 2.05
CA PHE A 217 3.48 -12.84 3.26
C PHE A 217 4.00 -14.26 3.52
N SER A 218 3.19 -15.29 3.27
CA SER A 218 3.62 -16.67 3.39
C SER A 218 4.79 -17.00 2.44
N ASN A 219 4.77 -16.45 1.22
CA ASN A 219 5.89 -16.58 0.29
C ASN A 219 7.12 -15.80 0.76
N LEU A 220 6.94 -14.59 1.27
CA LEU A 220 8.03 -13.77 1.83
C LEU A 220 8.77 -14.52 2.95
N GLN A 221 8.06 -15.22 3.83
CA GLN A 221 8.68 -15.99 4.91
C GLN A 221 9.68 -17.05 4.41
N SER A 222 9.48 -17.59 3.20
CA SER A 222 10.36 -18.62 2.63
C SER A 222 11.69 -18.07 2.09
N ILE A 223 11.75 -16.78 1.75
CA ILE A 223 12.92 -16.12 1.15
C ILE A 223 13.57 -15.10 2.09
N ALA A 224 12.94 -14.77 3.21
CA ALA A 224 13.43 -13.76 4.13
C ALA A 224 14.66 -14.25 4.91
N PRO A 225 15.64 -13.36 5.20
CA PRO A 225 16.78 -13.70 6.05
C PRO A 225 16.35 -14.13 7.46
N SER A 226 17.03 -15.11 8.05
CA SER A 226 16.66 -15.69 9.35
C SER A 226 16.66 -14.68 10.52
N ASN A 227 17.45 -13.60 10.43
CA ASN A 227 17.46 -12.53 11.43
C ASN A 227 16.18 -11.68 11.43
N THR A 228 15.28 -11.86 10.45
CA THR A 228 14.01 -11.12 10.36
C THR A 228 12.86 -11.81 11.07
N SER A 229 13.00 -13.09 11.45
CA SER A 229 11.91 -13.92 12.00
C SER A 229 11.11 -13.26 13.14
N PRO A 230 11.72 -12.64 14.16
CA PRO A 230 10.95 -12.02 15.25
C PRO A 230 10.03 -10.88 14.80
N TYR A 231 10.38 -10.18 13.72
CA TYR A 231 9.55 -9.13 13.14
C TYR A 231 8.47 -9.73 12.24
N LEU A 232 8.81 -10.77 11.45
CA LEU A 232 7.85 -11.45 10.59
C LEU A 232 6.76 -12.16 11.40
N ASP A 233 7.07 -12.77 12.54
CA ASP A 233 6.04 -13.39 13.41
C ASP A 233 4.99 -12.37 13.87
N LYS A 234 5.43 -11.13 14.15
CA LYS A 234 4.53 -10.02 14.49
C LYS A 234 3.72 -9.56 13.29
N VAL A 235 4.33 -9.45 12.10
CA VAL A 235 3.61 -9.10 10.86
C VAL A 235 2.54 -10.15 10.53
N GLY A 236 2.86 -11.44 10.62
CA GLY A 236 1.90 -12.52 10.36
C GLY A 236 0.72 -12.49 11.33
N THR A 237 0.98 -12.22 12.62
CA THR A 237 -0.08 -12.03 13.63
C THR A 237 -0.95 -10.81 13.30
N ALA A 238 -0.33 -9.69 12.95
CA ALA A 238 -1.03 -8.45 12.62
C ALA A 238 -1.83 -8.55 11.32
N LEU A 239 -1.37 -9.29 10.31
CA LEU A 239 -2.15 -9.55 9.09
C LEU A 239 -3.41 -10.38 9.37
N ASN A 240 -3.31 -11.37 10.27
CA ASN A 240 -4.49 -12.11 10.74
C ASN A 240 -5.47 -11.20 11.49
N GLU A 241 -4.96 -10.32 12.36
CA GLU A 241 -5.78 -9.34 13.07
C GLU A 241 -6.45 -8.36 12.10
N LEU A 242 -5.72 -7.83 11.12
CA LEU A 242 -6.24 -6.92 10.08
C LEU A 242 -7.45 -7.55 9.38
N LYS A 243 -7.30 -8.78 8.90
CA LYS A 243 -8.39 -9.51 8.24
C LYS A 243 -9.58 -9.71 9.18
N GLN A 244 -9.35 -10.15 10.42
CA GLN A 244 -10.42 -10.35 11.40
C GLN A 244 -11.20 -9.07 11.68
N LYS A 245 -10.50 -7.93 11.80
CA LYS A 245 -11.12 -6.62 12.03
C LYS A 245 -11.97 -6.16 10.85
N ILE A 246 -11.46 -6.33 9.62
CA ILE A 246 -12.24 -6.06 8.41
C ILE A 246 -13.49 -6.95 8.37
N ASP A 247 -13.34 -8.26 8.58
CA ASP A 247 -14.45 -9.23 8.55
C ASP A 247 -15.50 -8.95 9.65
N ALA A 248 -15.06 -8.46 10.82
CA ALA A 248 -15.92 -8.03 11.93
C ALA A 248 -16.53 -6.64 11.73
N ARG A 249 -16.12 -5.92 10.68
CA ARG A 249 -16.50 -4.53 10.37
C ARG A 249 -16.13 -3.57 11.49
N ASP A 250 -14.96 -3.74 12.10
CA ASP A 250 -14.43 -2.81 13.11
C ASP A 250 -14.29 -1.38 12.55
N THR A 251 -14.02 -0.39 13.40
CA THR A 251 -13.92 0.99 12.91
C THR A 251 -12.71 1.18 12.00
N GLY A 252 -12.76 2.20 11.11
CA GLY A 252 -11.63 2.55 10.27
C GLY A 252 -10.34 2.82 11.07
N MET A 253 -10.47 3.42 12.28
CA MET A 253 -9.36 3.64 13.19
C MET A 253 -8.76 2.33 13.72
N ASP A 254 -9.59 1.37 14.12
CA ASP A 254 -9.12 0.07 14.62
C ASP A 254 -8.37 -0.72 13.53
N VAL A 255 -8.86 -0.67 12.29
CA VAL A 255 -8.22 -1.31 11.12
C VAL A 255 -6.89 -0.62 10.78
N MET A 256 -6.91 0.72 10.72
CA MET A 256 -5.74 1.57 10.45
C MET A 256 -4.62 1.38 11.49
N MET A 257 -4.97 1.26 12.77
CA MET A 257 -4.00 1.06 13.84
C MET A 257 -3.23 -0.25 13.69
N VAL A 258 -3.87 -1.34 13.22
CA VAL A 258 -3.15 -2.60 12.98
C VAL A 258 -2.08 -2.41 11.92
N VAL A 259 -2.41 -1.78 10.80
CA VAL A 259 -1.44 -1.57 9.71
C VAL A 259 -0.28 -0.69 10.18
N HIS A 260 -0.59 0.47 10.73
CA HIS A 260 0.41 1.51 10.97
C HIS A 260 1.25 1.29 12.23
N LEU A 261 0.71 0.60 13.24
CA LEU A 261 1.44 0.34 14.50
C LEU A 261 2.05 -1.05 14.56
N GLN A 262 1.55 -2.01 13.77
CA GLN A 262 2.00 -3.39 13.84
C GLN A 262 2.59 -3.92 12.53
N ILE A 263 2.00 -3.64 11.37
CA ILE A 263 2.52 -4.19 10.11
C ILE A 263 3.71 -3.36 9.62
N HIS A 264 3.48 -2.07 9.33
CA HIS A 264 4.49 -1.19 8.74
C HIS A 264 5.79 -1.12 9.56
N PRO A 265 5.78 -0.88 10.89
CA PRO A 265 7.02 -0.76 11.65
C PRO A 265 7.82 -2.07 11.71
N ASN A 266 7.16 -3.23 11.72
CA ASN A 266 7.85 -4.52 11.73
C ASN A 266 8.44 -4.86 10.35
N LEU A 267 7.76 -4.52 9.24
CA LEU A 267 8.35 -4.65 7.90
C LEU A 267 9.55 -3.72 7.68
N ILE A 268 9.46 -2.47 8.17
CA ILE A 268 10.59 -1.53 8.18
C ILE A 268 11.76 -2.13 8.95
N SER A 269 11.51 -2.64 10.16
CA SER A 269 12.55 -3.22 11.02
C SER A 269 13.16 -4.50 10.44
N ALA A 270 12.36 -5.32 9.76
CA ALA A 270 12.82 -6.56 9.14
C ALA A 270 13.73 -6.32 7.93
N PHE A 271 13.33 -5.40 7.03
CA PHE A 271 13.97 -5.26 5.72
C PHE A 271 14.71 -3.93 5.53
N ASN A 272 14.79 -3.11 6.58
CA ASN A 272 15.38 -1.77 6.56
C ASN A 272 14.78 -0.91 5.43
N ILE A 273 13.46 -0.96 5.29
CA ILE A 273 12.74 -0.22 4.25
C ILE A 273 12.76 1.26 4.63
N SER A 274 13.26 2.11 3.74
CA SER A 274 13.21 3.55 3.92
C SER A 274 11.77 4.06 3.74
N ALA A 275 11.26 4.74 4.76
CA ALA A 275 10.10 5.60 4.61
C ALA A 275 10.55 6.97 4.08
N VAL A 276 9.92 7.43 3.00
CA VAL A 276 10.00 8.80 2.50
C VAL A 276 9.03 9.66 3.31
N PRO A 277 9.50 10.74 3.95
CA PRO A 277 8.62 11.68 4.65
C PRO A 277 7.72 12.44 3.67
N GLU A 278 6.41 12.49 3.92
CA GLU A 278 5.45 13.31 3.14
C GLU A 278 5.44 14.78 3.58
N PHE A 279 6.53 15.52 3.35
CA PHE A 279 6.48 17.00 3.39
C PHE A 279 7.45 17.61 2.35
N PRO A 280 7.10 18.79 1.77
CA PRO A 280 7.97 19.48 0.83
C PRO A 280 9.20 19.95 1.60
N ILE A 281 10.36 19.34 1.32
CA ILE A 281 11.61 19.89 1.78
C ILE A 281 11.72 21.28 1.14
N PRO A 282 11.81 22.39 1.91
CA PRO A 282 12.20 23.66 1.33
C PRO A 282 13.54 23.43 0.65
N ILE A 283 13.55 23.62 -0.69
CA ILE A 283 14.70 23.46 -1.57
C ILE A 283 15.92 24.09 -0.89
N LEU A 284 16.84 23.25 -0.39
CA LEU A 284 18.19 23.66 -0.06
C LEU A 284 19.12 22.44 -0.11
N LEU A 285 19.74 22.33 -1.29
CA LEU A 285 21.09 21.82 -1.54
C LEU A 285 21.37 20.35 -1.21
N VAL A 286 21.32 19.49 -2.23
CA VAL A 286 22.52 18.75 -2.68
C VAL A 286 22.48 18.64 -4.21
N MET A 287 23.20 19.54 -4.89
CA MET A 287 23.62 19.34 -6.28
C MET A 287 24.62 18.18 -6.29
N ILE A 288 24.20 16.98 -6.68
CA ILE A 288 25.16 15.98 -7.16
C ILE A 288 25.50 16.38 -8.59
N SER A 289 26.63 17.07 -8.69
CA SER A 289 27.31 17.43 -9.93
C SER A 289 27.52 16.20 -10.82
N PHE A 290 26.97 16.25 -12.01
CA PHE A 290 27.42 15.44 -13.14
C PHE A 290 28.87 15.82 -13.49
N ILE A 291 29.82 14.95 -13.14
CA ILE A 291 31.17 14.92 -13.70
C ILE A 291 31.34 13.50 -14.28
N GLY A 292 31.66 13.29 -15.55
CA GLY A 292 32.05 14.27 -16.55
C GLY A 292 31.92 13.76 -17.99
N VAL A 293 31.51 14.69 -18.84
CA VAL A 293 31.87 14.71 -20.25
C VAL A 293 33.07 15.65 -20.35
N ILE A 294 34.28 15.11 -20.44
CA ILE A 294 35.45 15.83 -20.96
C ILE A 294 36.02 14.97 -22.08
N ALA A 295 35.54 15.23 -23.29
CA ALA A 295 36.18 14.80 -24.53
C ALA A 295 35.91 15.84 -25.62
N MET A 296 36.53 17.01 -25.49
CA MET A 296 36.74 18.02 -26.53
C MET A 296 37.99 18.77 -26.09
N SER A 297 38.96 19.13 -26.89
CA SER A 297 39.24 18.93 -28.31
C SER A 297 40.63 19.55 -28.49
N ARG A 298 41.43 18.93 -29.36
CA ARG A 298 42.59 19.49 -30.07
C ARG A 298 42.80 21.00 -29.92
N ILE A 299 43.90 21.41 -29.30
CA ILE A 299 44.56 22.68 -29.61
C ILE A 299 45.82 22.35 -30.40
N PHE A 300 45.76 22.74 -31.67
CA PHE A 300 46.91 22.90 -32.54
C PHE A 300 47.79 24.05 -32.04
N GLN A 301 49.10 23.77 -31.98
CA GLN A 301 50.22 24.62 -32.41
C GLN A 301 50.33 26.08 -31.91
N ARG A 302 51.37 26.31 -31.11
CA ARG A 302 52.42 27.29 -31.46
C ARG A 302 53.81 26.66 -31.27
N LYS A 303 54.39 26.20 -32.36
CA LYS A 303 55.42 26.98 -33.05
C LYS A 303 54.89 27.28 -34.45
#